data_AF-A0AAX2SU80-F1
#
_entry.id   AF-A0AAX2SU80-F1
#
_cell.length_a   1.000
_cell.length_b   1.000
_cell.length_c   1.000
_cell.angle_alpha   90.00
_cell.angle_beta   90.00
_cell.angle_gamma   90.00
#
_symmetry.space_group_name_H-M   'P 1'
#
loop_
_entity.id
_entity.type
_entity.pdbx_description
1 polymer ?
#
loop_
_entity_poly.entity_id
_entity_poly.type
_entity_poly.pdbx_seq_one_letter_code
_entity_poly.pdbx_strand_id
1 'polypeptide(L)'
;MNDISKSDWQLFNKLLPEWQERYMNRLNQEYKRILDGDDSATNKFWKLEKRIKADRKSPGVIVEVSKRSMFQILLQLISEKVITDEDLNGFSEELRDRINDVVK
;
A
#
# COMPACT_ATOMS: atom_id res chain seq x y z
N MET A 1 23.07 -6.11 -6.29
CA MET A 1 21.98 -5.65 -5.42
C MET A 1 22.38 -4.27 -4.95
N ASN A 2 21.82 -3.21 -5.55
CA ASN A 2 22.08 -1.86 -5.04
C ASN A 2 21.41 -1.76 -3.67
N ASP A 3 22.25 -1.60 -2.65
CA ASP A 3 21.87 -1.52 -1.26
C ASP A 3 20.95 -0.30 -1.07
N ILE A 4 19.79 -0.50 -0.47
CA ILE A 4 18.97 0.62 -0.03
C ILE A 4 19.77 1.40 1.00
N SER A 5 19.92 2.70 0.75
CA SER A 5 20.67 3.58 1.64
C SER A 5 20.08 3.56 3.06
N LYS A 6 20.92 3.82 4.07
CA LYS A 6 20.44 3.87 5.46
C LYS A 6 19.39 4.96 5.65
N SER A 7 19.54 6.11 4.98
CA SER A 7 18.59 7.23 5.02
C SER A 7 17.25 6.85 4.40
N ASP A 8 17.25 6.19 3.23
CA ASP A 8 16.01 5.75 2.58
C ASP A 8 15.27 4.74 3.45
N TRP A 9 16.00 3.77 4.02
CA TRP A 9 15.41 2.80 4.95
C TRP A 9 14.79 3.47 6.18
N GLN A 10 15.47 4.44 6.78
CA GLN A 10 14.94 5.16 7.95
C GLN A 10 13.71 5.99 7.59
N LEU A 11 13.73 6.70 6.46
CA LEU A 11 12.61 7.49 5.99
C LEU A 11 11.39 6.61 5.67
N PHE A 12 11.61 5.48 5.00
CA PHE A 12 10.57 4.49 4.74
C PHE A 12 9.88 4.01 6.01
N ASN A 13 10.64 3.60 7.03
CA ASN A 13 10.04 3.13 8.28
C ASN A 13 9.27 4.23 9.01
N LYS A 14 9.64 5.50 8.83
CA LYS A 14 8.92 6.64 9.40
C LYS A 14 7.60 6.89 8.69
N LEU A 15 7.55 6.77 7.36
CA LEU A 15 6.37 7.09 6.54
C LEU A 15 5.41 5.91 6.39
N LEU A 16 5.92 4.67 6.45
CA LEU A 16 5.15 3.46 6.23
C LEU A 16 3.86 3.37 7.07
N PRO A 17 3.85 3.65 8.40
CA PRO A 17 2.61 3.59 9.18
C PRO A 17 1.53 4.52 8.64
N GLU A 18 1.90 5.73 8.21
CA GLU A 18 0.96 6.68 7.64
C GLU A 18 0.38 6.16 6.32
N TRP A 19 1.21 5.60 5.45
CA TRP A 19 0.78 5.02 4.18
C TRP A 19 -0.13 3.80 4.38
N GLN A 20 0.15 2.97 5.39
CA GLN A 20 -0.72 1.86 5.76
C GLN A 20 -2.09 2.37 6.24
N GLU A 21 -2.14 3.42 7.05
CA GLU A 21 -3.40 4.03 7.47
C GLU A 21 -4.19 4.62 6.28
N ARG A 22 -3.50 5.28 5.33
CA ARG A 22 -4.15 5.75 4.08
C ARG A 22 -4.77 4.59 3.31
N TYR A 23 -4.06 3.48 3.18
CA TYR A 23 -4.56 2.27 2.52
C TYR A 23 -5.77 1.66 3.26
N MET A 24 -5.65 1.46 4.57
CA MET A 24 -6.72 0.91 5.41
C MET A 24 -7.96 1.79 5.39
N ASN A 25 -7.81 3.11 5.44
CA ASN A 25 -8.92 4.04 5.32
C ASN A 25 -9.63 3.89 3.97
N ARG A 26 -8.90 3.77 2.85
CA ARG A 26 -9.53 3.51 1.55
C ARG A 26 -10.33 2.22 1.56
N LEU A 27 -9.77 1.12 2.08
CA LEU A 27 -10.49 -0.16 2.18
C LEU A 27 -11.76 -0.01 3.01
N ASN A 28 -11.69 0.68 4.15
CA ASN A 28 -12.86 0.94 4.97
C ASN A 28 -13.96 1.71 4.22
N GLN A 29 -13.59 2.70 3.39
CA GLN A 29 -14.56 3.39 2.53
C GLN A 29 -15.17 2.46 1.47
N GLU A 30 -14.39 1.57 0.87
CA GLU A 30 -14.89 0.58 -0.09
C GLU A 30 -15.81 -0.46 0.58
N TYR A 31 -15.48 -0.92 1.78
CA TYR A 31 -16.33 -1.80 2.58
C TYR A 31 -17.66 -1.13 2.92
N LYS A 32 -17.61 0.15 3.31
CA LYS A 32 -18.82 0.94 3.57
C LYS A 32 -19.71 1.00 2.32
N ARG A 33 -19.15 1.24 1.13
CA ARG A 33 -19.92 1.22 -0.13
C ARG A 33 -20.60 -0.12 -0.41
N ILE A 34 -19.96 -1.24 -0.06
CA ILE A 34 -20.59 -2.57 -0.19
C ILE A 34 -21.79 -2.68 0.76
N LEU A 35 -21.66 -2.19 1.99
CA LEU A 35 -22.70 -2.25 3.01
C LEU A 35 -23.87 -1.29 2.74
N ASP A 36 -23.58 -0.13 2.16
CA ASP A 36 -24.56 0.90 1.80
C ASP A 36 -25.32 0.57 0.50
N GLY A 37 -24.95 -0.49 -0.23
CA GLY A 37 -25.63 -0.90 -1.45
C GLY A 37 -27.04 -1.47 -1.25
N ASP A 38 -27.81 -1.52 -2.34
CA ASP A 38 -29.23 -1.93 -2.36
C ASP A 38 -29.46 -3.46 -2.33
N ASP A 39 -28.39 -4.25 -2.26
CA ASP A 39 -28.48 -5.71 -2.15
C ASP A 39 -29.10 -6.19 -0.82
N SER A 40 -29.57 -7.44 -0.82
CA SER A 40 -30.00 -8.10 0.42
C SER A 40 -28.87 -8.18 1.45
N ALA A 41 -29.22 -8.20 2.74
CA ALA A 41 -28.25 -8.27 3.83
C ALA A 41 -27.29 -9.47 3.69
N THR A 42 -27.79 -10.64 3.29
CA THR A 42 -27.00 -11.84 3.03
C THR A 42 -25.99 -11.63 1.91
N ASN A 43 -26.39 -11.01 0.80
CA ASN A 43 -25.49 -10.74 -0.33
C ASN A 43 -24.40 -9.75 0.07
N LYS A 44 -24.76 -8.67 0.79
CA LYS A 44 -23.79 -7.68 1.28
C LYS A 44 -22.76 -8.31 2.21
N PHE A 45 -23.20 -9.15 3.13
CA PHE A 45 -22.31 -9.89 4.04
C PHE A 45 -21.28 -10.73 3.27
N TRP A 46 -21.73 -11.58 2.34
CA TRP A 46 -20.83 -12.45 1.59
C TRP A 46 -19.93 -11.68 0.61
N LYS A 47 -20.40 -10.58 0.03
CA LYS A 47 -19.55 -9.69 -0.79
C LYS A 47 -18.45 -9.07 0.05
N LEU A 48 -18.79 -8.56 1.24
CA LEU A 48 -17.83 -7.96 2.16
C LEU A 48 -16.80 -9.00 2.67
N GLU A 49 -17.25 -10.19 3.09
CA GLU A 49 -16.35 -11.26 3.56
C GLU A 49 -15.33 -11.63 2.50
N LYS A 50 -15.78 -11.88 1.25
CA LYS A 50 -14.90 -12.21 0.14
C LYS A 50 -13.89 -11.11 -0.12
N ARG A 51 -14.32 -9.85 -0.03
CA ARG A 51 -13.47 -8.69 -0.25
C ARG A 51 -12.40 -8.56 0.84
N ILE A 52 -12.79 -8.60 2.12
CA ILE A 52 -11.85 -8.58 3.26
C ILE A 52 -10.84 -9.72 3.17
N LYS A 53 -11.28 -10.91 2.78
CA LYS A 53 -10.41 -12.08 2.63
C LYS A 53 -9.36 -11.91 1.53
N ALA A 54 -9.72 -11.24 0.44
CA ALA A 54 -8.78 -10.89 -0.62
C ALA A 54 -7.81 -9.79 -0.14
N ASP A 55 -8.33 -8.72 0.45
CA ASP A 55 -7.55 -7.55 0.85
C ASP A 55 -6.59 -7.83 2.01
N ARG A 56 -6.94 -8.75 2.93
CA ARG A 56 -6.05 -9.16 4.04
C ARG A 56 -4.69 -9.68 3.56
N LYS A 57 -4.60 -10.18 2.32
CA LYS A 57 -3.34 -10.68 1.76
C LYS A 57 -2.47 -9.56 1.15
N SER A 58 -3.01 -8.35 1.02
CA SER A 58 -2.22 -7.22 0.51
C SER A 58 -1.17 -6.82 1.54
N PRO A 59 0.07 -6.54 1.11
CA PRO A 59 1.09 -5.87 1.89
C PRO A 59 0.65 -4.53 2.50
N GLY A 60 -0.40 -3.86 2.01
CA GLY A 60 -0.96 -2.73 2.74
C GLY A 60 -1.53 -3.11 4.13
N VAL A 61 -1.90 -4.38 4.33
CA VAL A 61 -2.48 -4.94 5.56
C VAL A 61 -1.48 -5.79 6.36
N ILE A 62 -0.65 -6.60 5.68
CA ILE A 62 0.37 -7.44 6.32
C ILE A 62 1.74 -6.85 6.01
N VAL A 63 2.45 -6.33 7.01
CA VAL A 63 3.80 -5.84 6.80
C VAL A 63 4.80 -6.40 7.80
N GLU A 64 5.44 -7.49 7.39
CA GLU A 64 6.81 -7.77 7.81
C GLU A 64 7.76 -7.04 6.85
N VAL A 65 8.52 -6.07 7.35
CA VAL A 65 9.46 -5.28 6.54
C VAL A 65 10.90 -5.70 6.73
N SER A 66 11.59 -5.78 5.61
CA SER A 66 13.04 -5.88 5.53
C SER A 66 13.54 -4.89 4.49
N LYS A 67 14.84 -4.56 4.53
CA LYS A 67 15.46 -3.78 3.45
C LYS A 67 15.29 -4.43 2.07
N ARG A 68 15.18 -5.76 1.99
CA ARG A 68 14.96 -6.45 0.71
C ARG A 68 13.53 -6.29 0.20
N SER A 69 12.54 -6.24 1.09
CA SER A 69 11.13 -6.11 0.71
C SER A 69 10.69 -4.66 0.50
N MET A 70 11.41 -3.67 1.03
CA MET A 70 11.05 -2.25 0.92
C MET A 70 10.78 -1.79 -0.52
N PHE A 71 11.62 -2.15 -1.48
CA PHE A 71 11.44 -1.73 -2.88
C PHE A 71 10.13 -2.26 -3.46
N GLN A 72 9.81 -3.54 -3.18
CA GLN A 72 8.56 -4.16 -3.63
C GLN A 72 7.34 -3.53 -2.96
N ILE A 73 7.45 -3.18 -1.67
CA ILE A 73 6.38 -2.49 -0.94
C ILE A 73 6.12 -1.11 -1.54
N LEU A 74 7.15 -0.33 -1.86
CA LEU A 74 7.00 0.98 -2.50
C LEU A 74 6.31 0.87 -3.86
N LEU A 75 6.75 -0.06 -4.72
CA LEU A 75 6.09 -0.31 -6.01
C LEU A 75 4.62 -0.68 -5.85
N GLN A 76 4.30 -1.49 -4.83
CA GLN A 76 2.92 -1.88 -4.58
C GLN A 76 2.07 -0.69 -4.10
N LEU A 77 2.57 0.09 -3.15
CA LEU A 77 1.85 1.28 -2.66
C LEU A 77 1.60 2.29 -3.79
N ILE A 78 2.53 2.43 -4.74
CA ILE A 78 2.37 3.30 -5.92
C ILE A 78 1.35 2.70 -6.91
N SER A 79 1.47 1.42 -7.25
CA SER A 79 0.55 0.77 -8.20
C SER A 79 -0.89 0.73 -7.67
N GLU A 80 -1.04 0.57 -6.36
CA GLU A 80 -2.32 0.68 -5.67
C GLU A 80 -2.74 2.14 -5.45
N LYS A 81 -1.95 3.15 -5.84
CA LYS A 81 -2.25 4.59 -5.69
C LYS A 81 -2.46 5.05 -4.24
N VAL A 82 -1.78 4.41 -3.30
CA VAL A 82 -1.75 4.79 -1.88
C VAL A 82 -0.82 5.98 -1.68
N ILE A 83 0.29 5.97 -2.41
CA ILE A 83 1.31 7.02 -2.42
C ILE A 83 1.56 7.47 -3.85
N THR A 84 2.10 8.67 -3.97
CA THR A 84 2.40 9.34 -5.23
C THR A 84 3.89 9.67 -5.32
N ASP A 85 4.35 10.15 -6.47
CA ASP A 85 5.74 10.59 -6.65
C ASP A 85 6.12 11.72 -5.67
N GLU A 86 5.14 12.54 -5.25
CA GLU A 86 5.33 13.59 -4.26
C GLU A 86 5.66 13.04 -2.87
N ASP A 87 5.03 11.92 -2.48
CA ASP A 87 5.32 11.23 -1.22
C ASP A 87 6.74 10.64 -1.19
N LEU A 88 7.40 10.54 -2.36
CA LEU A 88 8.78 10.09 -2.49
C LEU A 88 9.80 11.24 -2.43
N ASN A 89 9.36 12.50 -2.32
CA ASN A 89 10.25 13.67 -2.19
C ASN A 89 10.99 13.63 -0.84
N GLY A 90 12.19 13.06 -0.84
CA GLY A 90 13.00 12.84 0.36
C GLY A 90 13.79 11.54 0.30
N PHE A 91 13.38 10.61 -0.56
CA PHE A 91 14.20 9.46 -0.94
C PHE A 91 15.28 9.87 -1.94
N SER A 92 16.35 9.08 -1.98
CA SER A 92 17.44 9.24 -2.93
C SER A 92 16.95 9.22 -4.38
N GLU A 93 17.62 10.01 -5.24
CA GLU A 93 17.38 10.00 -6.69
C GLU A 93 17.52 8.58 -7.26
N GLU A 94 18.55 7.83 -6.84
CA GLU A 94 18.77 6.46 -7.27
C GLU A 94 17.56 5.54 -7.00
N LEU A 95 16.94 5.65 -5.81
CA LEU A 95 15.76 4.84 -5.48
C LEU A 95 14.55 5.28 -6.32
N ARG A 96 14.34 6.59 -6.48
CA ARG A 96 13.22 7.15 -7.24
C ARG A 96 13.33 6.79 -8.72
N ASP A 97 14.52 6.87 -9.31
CA ASP A 97 14.76 6.50 -10.70
C ASP A 97 14.48 5.02 -10.93
N ARG A 98 14.95 4.14 -10.04
CA ARG A 98 14.65 2.70 -10.10
C ARG A 98 13.16 2.39 -10.00
N ILE A 99 12.42 3.14 -9.20
CA ILE A 99 10.95 3.00 -9.11
C ILE A 99 10.31 3.43 -10.44
N ASN A 100 10.73 4.59 -10.96
CA ASN A 100 10.21 5.15 -12.22
C ASN A 100 10.46 4.23 -13.42
N ASP A 101 11.61 3.54 -13.46
CA ASP A 101 11.94 2.56 -14.51
C ASP A 101 11.00 1.36 -14.53
N VAL A 102 10.34 1.05 -13.41
CA VAL A 102 9.43 -0.10 -13.27
C VAL A 102 7.97 0.30 -13.41
N VAL A 103 7.60 1.50 -12.96
CA VAL A 103 6.21 1.97 -12.92
C VAL A 103 5.76 2.57 -14.27
N LYS A 104 6.70 3.01 -15.12
CA LYS A 104 6.41 3.57 -16.46
C LYS A 104 6.00 2.51 -17.49
#